data_AF-A0A2G6G879-F1
#
_entry.id   AF-A0A2G6G879-F1
#
_cell.length_a   1.000
_cell.length_b   1.000
_cell.length_c   1.000
_cell.angle_alpha   90.00
_cell.angle_beta   90.00
_cell.angle_gamma   90.00
#
_symmetry.space_group_name_H-M   'P 1'
#
loop_
_entity.id
_entity.type
_entity.pdbx_description
1 polymer ?
#
loop_
_entity_poly.entity_id
_entity_poly.type
_entity_poly.pdbx_seq_one_letter_code
_entity_poly.pdbx_strand_id
1 'polypeptide(L)'
;MNKEKGEKRKIWCKMYIVLGALYVFVKIVFVLSGYLHLGAILHGLIPSVVTMVVGYLALMSLKKTSVFWPKLMVFLPILILVITPLYMFLRERSNWLTNGRLEVLIIYEVLAIFQILIALKKLKEVSR
;
A
#
# COMPACT_ATOMS: atom_id res chain seq x y z
N MET A 1 -5.51 -18.07 -25.12
CA MET A 1 -4.67 -16.89 -24.76
C MET A 1 -5.39 -15.81 -23.92
N ASN A 2 -6.71 -15.60 -24.05
CA ASN A 2 -7.41 -14.50 -23.34
C ASN A 2 -7.77 -14.81 -21.85
N LYS A 3 -8.01 -16.09 -21.51
CA LYS A 3 -8.40 -16.52 -20.14
C LYS A 3 -7.25 -16.40 -19.13
N GLU A 4 -6.04 -16.81 -19.51
CA GLU A 4 -4.84 -16.78 -18.66
C GLU A 4 -4.41 -15.34 -18.30
N LYS A 5 -4.49 -14.41 -19.26
CA LYS A 5 -4.26 -12.98 -19.00
C LYS A 5 -5.30 -12.41 -18.01
N GLY A 6 -6.55 -12.84 -18.12
CA GLY A 6 -7.62 -12.46 -17.20
C GLY A 6 -7.39 -12.91 -15.76
N GLU A 7 -6.90 -14.15 -15.55
CA GLU A 7 -6.59 -14.66 -14.21
C GLU A 7 -5.37 -13.97 -13.59
N LYS A 8 -4.29 -13.80 -14.37
CA LYS A 8 -3.10 -13.06 -13.91
C LYS A 8 -3.46 -11.67 -13.42
N ARG A 9 -4.33 -10.95 -14.15
CA ARG A 9 -4.82 -9.62 -13.74
C ARG A 9 -5.54 -9.63 -12.40
N LYS A 10 -6.39 -10.64 -12.15
CA LYS A 10 -7.09 -10.77 -10.87
C LYS A 10 -6.11 -11.04 -9.73
N ILE A 11 -5.10 -11.87 -9.95
CA ILE A 11 -4.07 -12.19 -8.96
C ILE A 11 -3.31 -10.92 -8.56
N TRP A 12 -2.88 -10.10 -9.52
CA TRP A 12 -2.18 -8.84 -9.23
C TRP A 12 -3.02 -7.88 -8.38
N CYS A 13 -4.30 -7.67 -8.72
CA CYS A 13 -5.20 -6.84 -7.92
C CYS A 13 -5.43 -7.43 -6.51
N LYS A 14 -5.57 -8.76 -6.38
CA LYS A 14 -5.69 -9.42 -5.08
C LYS A 14 -4.43 -9.25 -4.22
N MET A 15 -3.25 -9.44 -4.80
CA MET A 15 -1.98 -9.20 -4.12
C MET A 15 -1.87 -7.77 -3.62
N TYR A 16 -2.27 -6.79 -4.45
CA TYR A 16 -2.29 -5.38 -4.06
C TYR A 16 -3.18 -5.12 -2.83
N ILE A 17 -4.38 -5.72 -2.79
CA ILE A 17 -5.31 -5.63 -1.65
C ILE A 17 -4.70 -6.29 -0.40
N VAL A 18 -4.10 -7.49 -0.55
CA VAL A 18 -3.45 -8.20 0.55
C VAL A 18 -2.29 -7.39 1.14
N LEU A 19 -1.49 -6.71 0.30
CA LEU A 19 -0.43 -5.81 0.78
C LEU A 19 -1.00 -4.63 1.59
N GLY A 20 -2.18 -4.13 1.23
CA GLY A 20 -2.90 -3.13 2.03
C GLY A 20 -3.26 -3.68 3.40
N ALA A 21 -3.90 -4.85 3.47
CA ALA A 21 -4.25 -5.48 4.73
C ALA A 21 -3.00 -5.78 5.60
N LEU A 22 -1.92 -6.24 4.97
CA LEU A 22 -0.65 -6.53 5.64
C LEU A 22 -0.05 -5.27 6.28
N TYR A 23 -0.20 -4.09 5.66
CA TYR A 23 0.25 -2.83 6.23
C TYR A 23 -0.38 -2.54 7.61
N VAL A 24 -1.69 -2.78 7.76
CA VAL A 24 -2.38 -2.61 9.06
C VAL A 24 -2.00 -3.72 10.04
N PHE A 25 -1.89 -4.96 9.57
CA PHE A 25 -1.48 -6.07 10.41
C PHE A 25 -0.10 -5.83 11.04
N VAL A 26 0.87 -5.37 10.26
CA VAL A 26 2.19 -4.98 10.75
C VAL A 26 2.06 -3.92 11.84
N LYS A 27 1.24 -2.87 11.63
CA LYS A 27 1.00 -1.84 12.67
C LYS A 27 0.46 -2.41 13.97
N ILE A 28 -0.50 -3.32 13.89
CA ILE A 28 -1.08 -3.96 15.08
C ILE A 28 0.00 -4.71 15.85
N VAL A 29 0.84 -5.51 15.18
CA VAL A 29 1.94 -6.25 15.82
C VAL A 29 2.92 -5.31 16.52
N PHE A 30 3.32 -4.21 15.87
CA PHE A 30 4.27 -3.26 16.46
C PHE A 30 3.67 -2.44 17.61
N VAL A 31 2.37 -2.16 17.59
CA VAL A 31 1.68 -1.54 18.73
C VAL A 31 1.58 -2.50 19.91
N LEU A 32 1.21 -3.77 19.67
CA LEU A 32 1.16 -4.79 20.73
C LEU A 32 2.54 -5.07 21.34
N SER A 33 3.59 -4.90 20.56
CA SER A 33 4.99 -5.06 20.99
C SER A 33 5.57 -3.79 21.67
N GLY A 34 4.79 -2.71 21.80
CA GLY A 34 5.21 -1.49 22.48
C GLY A 34 6.07 -0.52 21.65
N TYR A 35 6.32 -0.79 20.37
CA TYR A 35 7.13 0.07 19.50
C TYR A 35 6.36 1.30 18.96
N LEU A 36 5.03 1.19 18.89
CA LEU A 36 4.14 2.24 18.38
C LEU A 36 2.99 2.50 19.36
N HIS A 37 2.48 3.73 19.39
CA HIS A 37 1.27 4.08 20.15
C HIS A 37 -0.01 3.64 19.40
N LEU A 38 -1.10 3.43 20.13
CA LEU A 38 -2.42 3.04 19.56
C LEU A 38 -2.90 3.95 18.42
N GLY A 39 -2.64 5.25 18.52
CA GLY A 39 -2.99 6.22 17.47
C GLY A 39 -2.29 5.94 16.13
N ALA A 40 -1.17 5.21 16.12
CA ALA A 40 -0.49 4.78 14.90
C ALA A 40 -1.34 3.81 14.07
N ILE A 41 -2.18 2.97 14.71
CA ILE A 41 -3.09 2.06 14.01
C ILE A 41 -4.08 2.86 13.18
N LEU A 42 -4.75 3.86 13.78
CA LEU A 42 -5.73 4.70 13.09
C LEU A 42 -5.11 5.44 11.89
N HIS A 43 -3.89 5.97 12.06
CA HIS A 43 -3.17 6.64 10.97
C HIS A 43 -2.82 5.71 9.81
N GLY A 44 -2.63 4.41 10.08
CA GLY A 44 -2.38 3.43 9.01
C GLY A 44 -3.63 2.76 8.45
N LEU A 45 -4.71 2.74 9.22
CA LEU A 45 -5.97 2.14 8.83
C LEU A 45 -6.60 2.90 7.66
N ILE A 46 -6.62 4.23 7.71
CA ILE A 46 -7.15 5.08 6.64
C ILE A 46 -6.47 4.78 5.29
N PRO A 47 -5.13 4.93 5.14
CA PRO A 47 -4.47 4.66 3.87
C PRO A 47 -4.65 3.21 3.44
N SER A 48 -4.60 2.24 4.36
CA SER A 48 -4.85 0.84 4.01
C SER A 48 -6.25 0.61 3.43
N VAL A 49 -7.29 1.13 4.09
CA VAL A 49 -8.68 0.98 3.61
C VAL A 49 -8.83 1.63 2.24
N VAL A 50 -8.32 2.85 2.06
CA VAL A 50 -8.35 3.54 0.76
C VAL A 50 -7.64 2.73 -0.32
N THR A 51 -6.44 2.23 -0.03
CA THR A 51 -5.65 1.40 -0.95
C THR A 51 -6.37 0.09 -1.29
N MET A 52 -6.97 -0.59 -0.32
CA MET A 52 -7.77 -1.80 -0.54
C MET A 52 -9.01 -1.54 -1.39
N VAL A 53 -9.74 -0.46 -1.12
CA VAL A 53 -10.92 -0.05 -1.90
C VAL A 53 -10.53 0.23 -3.35
N VAL A 54 -9.44 0.96 -3.60
CA VAL A 54 -8.95 1.19 -4.96
C VAL A 54 -8.54 -0.10 -5.65
N GLY A 55 -7.85 -1.01 -4.95
CA GLY A 55 -7.51 -2.34 -5.49
C GLY A 55 -8.76 -3.15 -5.86
N TYR A 56 -9.81 -3.09 -5.04
CA TYR A 56 -11.09 -3.74 -5.31
C TYR A 56 -11.82 -3.11 -6.51
N LEU A 57 -11.88 -1.78 -6.60
CA LEU A 57 -12.50 -1.09 -7.72
C LEU A 57 -11.74 -1.34 -9.04
N ALA A 58 -10.42 -1.47 -8.98
CA ALA A 58 -9.59 -1.91 -10.11
C ALA A 58 -9.91 -3.35 -10.53
N LEU A 59 -10.17 -4.25 -9.57
CA LEU A 59 -10.58 -5.64 -9.82
C LEU A 59 -11.96 -5.69 -10.52
N MET A 60 -12.92 -4.88 -10.06
CA MET A 60 -14.25 -4.78 -10.66
C MET A 60 -14.22 -4.15 -12.05
N SER A 61 -13.25 -3.27 -12.30
CA SER A 61 -13.08 -2.56 -13.57
C SER A 61 -12.20 -3.30 -14.58
N LEU A 62 -11.83 -4.57 -14.34
CA LEU A 62 -10.94 -5.33 -15.24
C LEU A 62 -11.43 -5.48 -16.68
N LYS A 63 -12.74 -5.34 -16.93
CA LYS A 63 -13.34 -5.36 -18.27
C LYS A 63 -13.33 -4.00 -18.98
N LYS A 64 -13.04 -2.91 -18.26
CA LYS A 64 -13.03 -1.54 -18.79
C LYS A 64 -11.58 -1.13 -19.09
N THR A 65 -11.35 -0.46 -20.21
CA THR A 65 -10.07 0.17 -20.61
C THR A 65 -9.76 1.44 -19.82
N SER A 66 -10.21 1.53 -18.56
CA SER A 66 -10.02 2.73 -17.76
C SER A 66 -8.62 2.76 -17.15
N VAL A 67 -7.83 3.76 -17.55
CA VAL A 67 -6.52 4.05 -16.95
C VAL A 67 -6.62 4.70 -15.56
N PHE A 68 -7.81 5.13 -15.14
CA PHE A 68 -8.01 5.85 -13.90
C PHE A 68 -7.64 5.02 -12.66
N TRP A 69 -8.17 3.80 -12.54
CA TRP A 69 -7.89 2.94 -11.39
C TRP A 69 -6.43 2.50 -11.29
N PRO A 70 -5.77 2.06 -12.38
CA PRO A 70 -4.34 1.78 -12.35
C PRO A 70 -3.48 3.00 -11.97
N LYS A 71 -3.84 4.22 -12.40
CA LYS A 71 -3.14 5.45 -11.97
C LYS A 71 -3.29 5.69 -10.47
N LEU A 72 -4.49 5.53 -9.91
CA LEU A 72 -4.70 5.63 -8.47
C LEU A 72 -3.94 4.57 -7.68
N MET A 73 -3.86 3.33 -8.20
CA MET A 73 -3.07 2.26 -7.58
C MET A 73 -1.56 2.59 -7.53
N VAL A 74 -1.05 3.42 -8.45
CA VAL A 74 0.34 3.89 -8.42
C VAL A 74 0.48 5.06 -7.45
N PHE A 75 -0.46 6.01 -7.50
CA PHE A 75 -0.37 7.26 -6.74
C PHE A 75 -0.48 7.05 -5.22
N LEU A 76 -1.39 6.19 -4.77
CA LEU A 76 -1.64 6.00 -3.33
C LEU A 76 -0.41 5.46 -2.57
N PRO A 77 0.27 4.39 -3.03
CA PRO A 77 1.48 3.92 -2.37
C PRO A 77 2.64 4.93 -2.40
N ILE A 78 2.73 5.77 -3.45
CA ILE A 78 3.72 6.86 -3.50
C ILE A 78 3.44 7.88 -2.40
N LEU A 79 2.18 8.25 -2.19
CA LEU A 79 1.81 9.12 -1.07
C LEU A 79 2.20 8.48 0.28
N ILE A 80 1.97 7.17 0.45
CA ILE A 80 2.38 6.47 1.67
C ILE A 80 3.91 6.53 1.84
N LEU A 81 4.69 6.31 0.78
CA LEU A 81 6.16 6.41 0.82
C LEU A 81 6.67 7.78 1.24
N VAL A 82 6.03 8.86 0.80
CA VAL A 82 6.49 10.22 1.10
C VAL A 82 5.97 10.70 2.46
N ILE A 83 4.68 10.48 2.73
CA ILE A 83 4.01 11.03 3.91
C ILE A 83 4.44 10.30 5.18
N THR A 84 4.67 8.99 5.13
CA THR A 84 5.02 8.20 6.33
C THR A 84 6.33 8.66 6.99
N PRO A 85 7.48 8.71 6.28
CA PRO A 85 8.73 9.19 6.89
C PRO A 85 8.63 10.66 7.31
N LEU A 86 7.98 11.51 6.49
CA LEU A 86 7.80 12.92 6.82
C LEU A 86 6.99 13.10 8.11
N TYR A 87 5.90 12.37 8.27
CA TYR A 87 5.06 12.40 9.47
C TYR A 87 5.83 11.91 10.71
N MET A 88 6.58 10.81 10.58
CA MET A 88 7.40 10.29 11.68
C MET A 88 8.46 11.32 12.10
N PHE A 89 9.17 11.91 11.14
CA PHE A 89 10.15 12.96 11.38
C PHE A 89 9.56 14.17 12.11
N LEU A 90 8.42 14.69 11.64
CA LEU A 90 7.79 15.88 12.22
C LEU A 90 7.26 15.63 13.64
N ARG A 91 6.72 14.44 13.91
CA ARG A 91 6.11 14.10 15.20
C ARG A 91 7.14 13.77 16.28
N GLU A 92 8.21 13.07 15.91
CA GLU A 92 9.18 12.49 16.86
C GLU A 92 10.53 13.23 16.88
N ARG A 93 10.73 14.18 15.95
CA ARG A 93 11.91 15.05 15.81
C ARG A 93 13.24 14.30 15.96
N SER A 94 13.91 14.42 17.10
CA SER A 94 15.25 13.84 17.32
C SER A 94 15.28 12.33 17.49
N ASN A 95 14.15 11.70 17.85
CA ASN A 95 14.07 10.28 18.19
C ASN A 95 13.18 9.49 17.21
N TRP A 96 13.04 9.99 15.98
CA TRP A 96 12.07 9.44 15.02
C TRP A 96 12.45 8.06 14.47
N LEU A 97 13.74 7.68 14.51
CA LEU A 97 14.25 6.38 14.07
C LEU A 97 14.67 5.44 15.23
N THR A 98 14.56 5.87 16.49
CA THR A 98 14.95 5.05 17.63
C THR A 98 13.83 4.07 18.02
N ASN A 99 14.13 3.12 18.91
CA ASN A 99 13.15 2.16 19.45
C ASN A 99 12.40 1.36 18.37
N GLY A 100 13.13 0.68 17.47
CA GLY A 100 12.51 -0.23 16.48
C GLY A 100 11.76 0.45 15.34
N ARG A 101 11.75 1.79 15.27
CA ARG A 101 10.95 2.56 14.30
C ARG A 101 11.56 2.60 12.91
N LEU A 102 12.88 2.46 12.81
CA LEU A 102 13.56 2.35 11.52
C LEU A 102 13.13 1.06 10.82
N GLU A 103 13.06 -0.05 11.54
CA GLU A 103 12.63 -1.36 11.05
C GLU A 103 11.19 -1.32 10.59
N VAL A 104 10.32 -0.66 11.38
CA VAL A 104 8.93 -0.39 11.01
C VAL A 104 8.84 0.40 9.70
N LEU A 105 9.62 1.47 9.58
CA LEU A 105 9.64 2.32 8.38
C LEU A 105 10.09 1.51 7.16
N ILE A 106 11.18 0.74 7.28
CA ILE A 106 11.68 -0.12 6.21
C ILE A 106 10.59 -1.09 5.74
N ILE A 107 9.88 -1.76 6.67
CA ILE A 107 8.81 -2.69 6.31
C ILE A 107 7.70 -1.95 5.53
N TYR A 108 7.30 -0.75 5.97
CA TYR A 108 6.29 0.03 5.27
C TYR A 108 6.73 0.48 3.88
N GLU A 109 7.98 0.91 3.74
CA GLU A 109 8.51 1.33 2.45
C GLU A 109 8.58 0.15 1.48
N VAL A 110 9.04 -1.02 1.95
CA VAL A 110 9.07 -2.24 1.14
C VAL A 110 7.67 -2.63 0.68
N LEU A 111 6.66 -2.61 1.57
CA LEU A 111 5.28 -2.90 1.20
C LEU A 111 4.74 -1.91 0.14
N ALA A 112 5.02 -0.62 0.31
CA ALA A 112 4.58 0.41 -0.63
C ALA A 112 5.29 0.26 -1.98
N ILE A 113 6.60 -0.02 -2.01
CA ILE A 113 7.35 -0.31 -3.25
C ILE A 113 6.73 -1.50 -3.98
N PHE A 114 6.43 -2.61 -3.29
CA PHE A 114 5.77 -3.75 -3.91
C PHE A 114 4.40 -3.39 -4.49
N GLN A 115 3.60 -2.57 -3.79
CA GLN A 115 2.33 -2.07 -4.33
C GLN A 115 2.53 -1.23 -5.60
N ILE A 116 3.54 -0.36 -5.64
CA ILE A 116 3.87 0.43 -6.84
C ILE A 116 4.25 -0.48 -8.00
N LEU A 117 5.11 -1.47 -7.79
CA LEU A 117 5.53 -2.39 -8.84
C LEU A 117 4.35 -3.15 -9.45
N ILE A 118 3.42 -3.61 -8.60
CA ILE A 118 2.18 -4.26 -9.05
C ILE A 118 1.31 -3.29 -9.86
N ALA A 119 1.15 -2.05 -9.36
CA ALA A 119 0.33 -1.03 -10.00
C ALA A 119 0.90 -0.57 -11.35
N LEU A 120 2.22 -0.38 -11.45
CA LEU A 120 2.91 -0.01 -12.70
C LEU A 120 2.74 -1.10 -13.77
N LYS A 121 2.88 -2.37 -13.37
CA LYS A 121 2.63 -3.50 -14.27
C LYS A 121 1.20 -3.45 -14.80
N LYS A 122 0.23 -3.14 -13.94
CA LYS A 122 -1.17 -3.02 -14.33
C LYS A 122 -1.43 -1.81 -15.24
N LEU A 123 -0.83 -0.66 -14.97
CA LEU A 123 -0.96 0.54 -15.79
C LEU A 123 -0.43 0.30 -17.21
N LYS A 124 0.76 -0.32 -17.34
CA LYS A 124 1.36 -0.69 -18.63
C LYS A 124 0.48 -1.63 -19.46
N GLU A 125 -0.32 -2.49 -18.82
CA GLU A 125 -1.26 -3.38 -19.52
C GLU A 125 -2.51 -2.67 -20.06
N VAL A 126 -2.87 -1.50 -19.53
CA VAL A 126 -4.06 -0.73 -19.96
C VAL A 126 -3.67 0.37 -20.95
N SER A 127 -2.42 0.82 -20.92
CA SER A 127 -1.88 1.83 -21.86
C SER A 127 -1.33 1.25 -23.18
N ARG A 128 -1.42 -0.08 -23.38
CA ARG A 128 -1.09 -0.78 -24.63
C ARG A 128 -2.36 -1.25 -25.30
#